data_AF-A0A9X3Z2K1-F1
#
_entry.id   AF-A0A9X3Z2K1-F1
#
_cell.length_a   1.000
_cell.length_b   1.000
_cell.length_c   1.000
_cell.angle_alpha   90.00
_cell.angle_beta   90.00
_cell.angle_gamma   90.00
#
_symmetry.space_group_name_H-M   'P 1'
#
loop_
_entity.id
_entity.type
_entity.pdbx_description
1 polymer ?
#
loop_
_entity_poly.entity_id
_entity_poly.type
_entity_poly.pdbx_seq_one_letter_code
_entity_poly.pdbx_strand_id
1 'polypeptide(L)' 'MARKPKPLVVLPHKVYIRAAGETVDMTPDLRKQVSKKCADVLVRWAKASVMEELGIG' A
#
# COMPACT_ATOMS: atom_id res chain seq x y z
N MET A 1 25.83 35.95 6.30
CA MET A 1 25.51 35.19 5.07
C MET A 1 24.20 34.43 5.30
N ALA A 2 23.10 34.89 4.70
CA ALA A 2 21.81 34.20 4.81
C ALA A 2 21.87 32.88 4.04
N ARG A 3 21.57 31.75 4.71
CA ARG A 3 21.51 30.43 4.08
C ARG A 3 20.35 30.45 3.09
N LYS A 4 20.63 30.30 1.80
CA LYS A 4 19.59 30.13 0.76
C LYS A 4 18.74 28.91 1.14
N PRO A 5 17.39 29.00 1.11
CA PRO A 5 16.55 27.85 1.41
C PRO A 5 16.87 26.72 0.42
N LYS A 6 17.03 25.50 0.93
CA LYS A 6 17.24 24.32 0.08
C LYS A 6 16.01 24.13 -0.80
N PRO A 7 16.17 23.83 -2.10
CA PRO A 7 15.04 23.54 -2.97
C PRO A 7 14.22 22.38 -2.40
N LEU A 8 12.90 22.54 -2.40
CA LEU A 8 11.97 21.50 -1.99
C LEU A 8 12.13 20.32 -2.96
N VAL A 9 12.68 19.21 -2.45
CA VAL A 9 12.76 17.96 -3.21
C VAL A 9 11.35 17.40 -3.30
N VAL A 10 10.73 17.51 -4.47
CA VAL A 10 9.45 16.85 -4.75
C VAL A 10 9.73 15.35 -4.81
N LEU A 11 9.26 14.63 -3.81
CA LEU A 11 9.32 13.16 -3.81
C LEU A 11 8.48 12.64 -4.98
N PRO A 12 8.95 11.59 -5.69
CA PRO A 12 8.22 11.04 -6.83
C PRO A 12 6.81 10.61 -6.42
N HIS A 13 5.86 10.85 -7.31
CA HIS A 13 4.47 10.41 -7.14
C HIS A 13 4.46 8.91 -6.86
N LYS A 14 3.81 8.51 -5.76
CA LYS A 14 3.61 7.08 -5.55
C LYS A 14 2.67 6.58 -6.63
N VAL A 15 3.07 5.56 -7.36
CA VAL A 15 2.28 4.94 -8.43
C VAL A 15 1.84 3.55 -8.00
N TYR A 16 0.67 3.14 -8.48
CA TYR A 16 0.13 1.80 -8.29
C TYR A 16 0.05 1.12 -9.66
N ILE A 17 0.52 -0.12 -9.75
CA ILE A 17 0.41 -0.92 -10.97
C ILE A 17 -0.83 -1.81 -10.85
N ARG A 18 -1.78 -1.63 -11.75
CA ARG A 18 -2.99 -2.46 -11.84
C ARG A 18 -2.64 -3.86 -12.36
N ALA A 19 -3.52 -4.82 -12.09
CA ALA A 19 -3.40 -6.17 -12.65
C ALA A 19 -3.37 -6.19 -14.19
N ALA A 20 -3.97 -5.19 -14.85
CA ALA A 20 -3.91 -4.98 -16.29
C ALA A 20 -2.55 -4.45 -16.80
N GLY A 21 -1.57 -4.21 -15.92
CA GLY A 21 -0.26 -3.66 -16.25
C GLY A 21 -0.22 -2.13 -16.34
N GLU A 22 -1.35 -1.45 -16.16
CA GLU A 22 -1.41 0.01 -16.17
C GLU A 22 -0.82 0.62 -14.91
N THR A 23 0.08 1.59 -15.08
CA THR A 23 0.57 2.44 -14.00
C THR A 23 -0.39 3.60 -13.80
N VAL A 24 -0.99 3.69 -12.62
CA VAL A 24 -1.90 4.78 -12.23
C VAL A 24 -1.34 5.56 -11.04
N ASP A 25 -1.56 6.87 -11.05
CA ASP A 25 -1.23 7.71 -9.92
C ASP A 25 -1.96 7.26 -8.66
N MET A 26 -1.22 7.08 -7.57
CA MET A 26 -1.79 6.63 -6.31
C MET A 26 -2.39 7.81 -5.55
N THR A 27 -3.60 8.17 -5.95
CA THR A 27 -4.41 9.21 -5.30
C THR A 27 -4.68 8.86 -3.82
N PRO A 28 -4.99 9.85 -2.96
CA PRO A 28 -5.27 9.60 -1.54
C PRO A 28 -6.39 8.57 -1.30
N ASP A 29 -7.45 8.61 -2.11
CA ASP A 29 -8.57 7.66 -2.04
C ASP A 29 -8.17 6.25 -2.49
N LEU A 30 -7.40 6.16 -3.59
CA LEU A 30 -6.88 4.88 -4.05
C LEU A 30 -5.93 4.27 -3.02
N ARG A 31 -5.09 5.10 -2.37
CA ARG A 31 -4.22 4.66 -1.28
C ARG A 31 -5.04 4.08 -0.12
N LYS A 32 -6.12 4.75 0.32
CA LYS A 32 -6.98 4.24 1.38
C LYS A 32 -7.62 2.90 1.00
N GLN A 33 -8.10 2.77 -0.24
CA GLN A 33 -8.69 1.51 -0.73
C GLN A 33 -7.69 0.37 -0.79
N VAL A 34 -6.49 0.61 -1.33
CA VAL A 34 -5.42 -0.39 -1.44
C VAL A 34 -4.94 -0.79 -0.04
N SER A 35 -4.71 0.18 0.86
CA SER A 35 -4.32 -0.11 2.24
C SER A 35 -5.36 -0.95 2.98
N LYS A 36 -6.66 -0.67 2.80
CA LYS A 36 -7.74 -1.48 3.38
C LYS A 36 -7.73 -2.91 2.83
N LYS A 37 -7.65 -3.06 1.50
CA LYS A 37 -7.57 -4.39 0.86
C LYS A 37 -6.37 -5.19 1.32
N CYS A 38 -5.19 -4.57 1.43
CA CYS A 38 -3.99 -5.25 1.95
C CYS A 38 -4.19 -5.72 3.39
N ALA A 39 -4.76 -4.88 4.26
CA ALA A 39 -5.04 -5.26 5.64
C ALA A 39 -6.01 -6.44 5.73
N ASP A 40 -7.10 -6.42 4.95
CA ASP A 40 -8.08 -7.50 4.91
C ASP A 40 -7.48 -8.82 4.40
N VAL A 41 -6.60 -8.76 3.39
CA VAL A 41 -5.87 -9.93 2.87
C VAL A 41 -4.93 -10.50 3.93
N LEU A 42 -4.16 -9.66 4.62
CA LEU A 42 -3.26 -10.10 5.69
C LEU A 42 -4.02 -10.73 6.86
N VAL A 43 -5.17 -10.15 7.25
CA VAL A 43 -6.02 -10.73 8.29
C VAL A 43 -6.59 -12.08 7.85
N ARG A 44 -7.02 -12.22 6.59
CA ARG A 44 -7.48 -13.51 6.05
C ARG A 44 -6.39 -14.56 6.07
N TRP A 45 -5.17 -14.20 5.65
CA TRP A 45 -4.03 -15.11 5.66
C TRP A 45 -3.68 -15.54 7.09
N ALA A 46 -3.59 -14.59 8.02
CA ALA A 46 -3.35 -14.90 9.43
C ALA A 46 -4.42 -15.84 10.01
N LYS A 47 -5.71 -15.61 9.70
CA LYS A 47 -6.79 -16.50 10.12
C LYS A 47 -6.67 -17.90 9.51
N ALA A 48 -6.33 -18.00 8.23
CA ALA A 48 -6.15 -19.27 7.55
C ALA A 48 -5.00 -20.07 8.18
N SER A 49 -3.86 -19.44 8.44
CA SER A 49 -2.72 -20.07 9.12
C SER A 49 -3.09 -20.56 10.52
N VAL A 50 -3.83 -19.76 11.30
CA VAL A 50 -4.29 -20.17 12.63
C VAL A 50 -5.27 -21.35 12.56
N MET A 51 -6.19 -21.37 11.59
CA MET A 51 -7.12 -22.49 11.43
C MET A 51 -6.39 -23.79 11.03
N GLU A 52 -5.37 -23.69 10.17
CA GLU A 52 -4.50 -24.81 9.80
C GLU A 52 -3.74 -25.36 11.02
N GLU A 53 -3.13 -24.49 11.84
CA GLU A 53 -2.44 -24.89 13.07
C GLU A 53 -3.38 -25.55 14.09
N LEU A 54 -4.62 -25.10 14.16
CA LEU A 54 -5.64 -25.67 15.05
C LEU A 54 -6.29 -26.95 14.50
N GLY A 55 -5.95 -27.38 13.28
CA GLY A 55 -6.55 -28.54 12.62
C GLY A 55 -8.04 -28.37 12.29
N ILE A 56 -8.51 -27.12 12.19
CA ILE A 56 -9.89 -26.77 11.85
C ILE A 56 -9.92 -26.56 10.32
N GLY A 57 -10.16 -27.66 9.59
CA GLY A 57 -10.29 -27.70 8.14
C GLY A 57 -11.66 -28.19 7.70
#